data_AF-A0A950LG44-F1
#
_entry.id   AF-A0A950LG44-F1
#
_cell.length_a   1.000
_cell.length_b   1.000
_cell.length_c   1.000
_cell.angle_alpha   90.00
_cell.angle_beta   90.00
_cell.angle_gamma   90.00
#
_symmetry.space_group_name_H-M   'P 1'
#
loop_
_entity.id
_entity.type
_entity.pdbx_description
1 polymer ?
#
loop_
_entity_poly.entity_id
_entity_poly.type
_entity_poly.pdbx_seq_one_letter_code
_entity_poly.pdbx_strand_id
1 'polypeptide(L)'
;MTAIDRTAYPRPGWRLTREELTARYDLSESELAFIRANARGEAGRLMLATVLKTRQDLGYFTMPAEAHPDTIAHLATRLEVPPPCAWPEDVRSRKSLHRYQAAVRAHLSVRPYDEIAARPGGGHGKGSRGTMSDPADLINRAVEVLETASIDLPAFSTLDRLVNSVRAEVHARIYG
;
A
#
# COMPACT_ATOMS: atom_id res chain seq x y z
N MET A 1 -15.11 13.57 9.67
CA MET A 1 -14.46 12.31 9.30
C MET A 1 -15.07 11.81 8.03
N THR A 2 -14.26 11.57 7.01
CA THR A 2 -14.71 10.98 5.75
C THR A 2 -14.81 9.47 5.93
N ALA A 3 -15.92 8.86 5.52
CA ALA A 3 -16.04 7.41 5.56
C ALA A 3 -15.14 6.80 4.47
N ILE A 4 -14.27 5.86 4.84
CA ILE A 4 -13.36 5.18 3.89
C ILE A 4 -14.13 4.51 2.74
N ASP A 5 -15.35 4.03 3.02
CA ASP A 5 -16.26 3.41 2.04
C ASP A 5 -16.69 4.34 0.90
N ARG A 6 -16.53 5.65 1.08
CA ARG A 6 -16.85 6.67 0.07
C ARG A 6 -15.63 7.10 -0.75
N THR A 7 -14.49 6.43 -0.57
CA THR A 7 -13.22 6.79 -1.21
C THR A 7 -12.67 5.63 -2.03
N ALA A 8 -11.77 5.95 -2.95
CA ALA A 8 -10.99 5.00 -3.75
C ALA A 8 -9.82 4.39 -2.96
N TYR A 9 -9.72 4.62 -1.64
CA TYR A 9 -8.61 4.12 -0.84
C TYR A 9 -8.58 2.58 -0.84
N PRO A 10 -7.45 1.93 -1.20
CA PRO A 10 -7.38 0.47 -1.35
C PRO A 10 -7.56 -0.28 -0.03
N ARG A 11 -8.25 -1.43 -0.07
CA ARG A 11 -8.57 -2.24 1.09
C ARG A 11 -8.11 -3.69 0.93
N PRO A 12 -7.44 -4.27 1.95
CA PRO A 12 -7.04 -5.67 1.91
C PRO A 12 -8.21 -6.58 2.27
N GLY A 13 -8.02 -7.88 2.08
CA GLY A 13 -8.90 -8.90 2.62
C GLY A 13 -10.15 -9.18 1.79
N TRP A 14 -10.33 -8.55 0.64
CA TRP A 14 -11.37 -8.94 -0.30
C TRP A 14 -11.06 -10.26 -0.98
N ARG A 15 -12.08 -11.09 -1.10
CA ARG A 15 -12.00 -12.33 -1.87
C ARG A 15 -12.04 -11.99 -3.36
N LEU A 16 -10.94 -12.27 -4.05
CA LEU A 16 -10.79 -12.06 -5.48
C LEU A 16 -11.29 -13.27 -6.27
N THR A 17 -11.79 -13.05 -7.49
CA THR A 17 -12.06 -14.15 -8.43
C THR A 17 -10.75 -14.77 -8.92
N ARG A 18 -10.83 -15.93 -9.58
CA ARG A 18 -9.65 -16.59 -10.14
C ARG A 18 -8.98 -15.73 -11.23
N GLU A 19 -9.78 -15.05 -12.03
CA GLU A 19 -9.33 -14.14 -13.08
C GLU A 19 -8.61 -12.94 -12.47
N GLU A 20 -9.16 -12.36 -11.40
CA GLU A 20 -8.53 -11.25 -10.67
C GLU A 20 -7.22 -11.67 -9.98
N LEU A 21 -7.20 -12.86 -9.36
CA LEU A 21 -5.99 -13.43 -8.77
C LEU A 21 -4.91 -13.64 -9.84
N THR A 22 -5.28 -14.17 -11.00
CA THR A 22 -4.32 -14.35 -12.10
C THR A 22 -3.80 -13.00 -12.59
N ALA A 23 -4.68 -12.02 -12.80
CA ALA A 23 -4.30 -10.71 -13.33
C ALA A 23 -3.42 -9.90 -12.35
N ARG A 24 -3.71 -9.96 -11.05
CA ARG A 24 -3.06 -9.11 -10.05
C ARG A 24 -1.95 -9.82 -9.29
N TYR A 25 -2.06 -11.14 -9.07
CA TYR A 25 -1.20 -11.92 -8.17
C TYR A 25 -0.33 -12.98 -8.86
N ASP A 26 -0.35 -13.10 -10.20
CA ASP A 26 0.69 -13.87 -10.88
C ASP A 26 2.07 -13.20 -10.73
N LEU A 27 3.08 -14.06 -10.70
CA LEU A 27 4.48 -13.69 -10.58
C LEU A 27 5.15 -13.76 -11.95
N SER A 28 5.68 -12.63 -12.40
CA SER A 28 6.56 -12.55 -13.56
C SER A 28 7.94 -13.18 -13.26
N GLU A 29 8.71 -13.47 -14.31
CA GLU A 29 10.08 -13.98 -14.16
C GLU A 29 10.98 -13.02 -13.37
N SER A 30 10.80 -11.71 -13.57
CA SER A 30 11.56 -10.68 -12.85
C SER A 30 11.26 -10.69 -11.34
N GLU A 31 9.99 -10.86 -10.98
CA GLU A 31 9.56 -10.93 -9.58
C GLU A 31 10.02 -12.24 -8.94
N LEU A 32 9.97 -13.36 -9.67
CA LEU A 32 10.51 -14.64 -9.20
C LEU A 32 12.01 -14.56 -8.94
N ALA A 33 12.78 -13.94 -9.83
CA ALA A 33 14.21 -13.72 -9.64
C ALA A 33 14.48 -12.83 -8.41
N PHE A 34 13.72 -11.74 -8.25
CA PHE A 34 13.78 -10.86 -7.09
C PHE A 34 13.48 -11.61 -5.78
N ILE A 35 12.41 -12.40 -5.74
CA ILE A 35 11.99 -13.17 -4.56
C ILE A 35 13.09 -14.17 -4.17
N ARG A 36 13.64 -14.90 -5.14
CA ARG A 36 14.71 -15.89 -4.92
C ARG A 36 15.99 -15.26 -4.40
N ALA A 37 16.32 -14.04 -4.85
CA ALA A 37 17.51 -13.33 -4.41
C ALA A 37 17.39 -12.75 -2.98
N ASN A 38 16.18 -12.35 -2.57
CA ASN A 38 15.96 -11.58 -1.34
C ASN A 38 15.35 -12.39 -0.18
N ALA A 39 14.88 -13.61 -0.42
CA ALA A 39 14.32 -14.48 0.60
C ALA A 39 14.83 -15.92 0.52
N ARG A 40 15.05 -16.52 1.69
CA ARG A 40 15.46 -17.93 1.84
C ARG A 40 14.32 -18.76 2.41
N GLY A 41 14.29 -20.03 2.04
CA GLY A 41 13.24 -20.96 2.46
C GLY A 41 11.89 -20.68 1.80
N GLU A 42 11.01 -21.66 1.85
CA GLU A 42 9.67 -21.60 1.25
C GLU A 42 8.81 -20.51 1.90
N ALA A 43 8.74 -20.51 3.24
CA ALA A 43 7.98 -19.53 4.00
C ALA A 43 8.48 -18.09 3.78
N GLY A 44 9.80 -17.89 3.68
CA GLY A 44 10.38 -16.58 3.42
C GLY A 44 10.05 -16.06 2.02
N ARG A 45 10.13 -16.92 1.01
CA ARG A 45 9.79 -16.58 -0.38
C ARG A 45 8.31 -16.24 -0.53
N LEU A 46 7.44 -17.04 0.08
CA LEU A 46 6.01 -16.77 0.08
C LEU A 46 5.68 -15.47 0.82
N MET A 47 6.32 -15.22 1.97
CA MET A 47 6.16 -13.96 2.71
C MET A 47 6.56 -12.75 1.86
N LEU A 48 7.73 -12.81 1.22
CA LEU A 48 8.20 -11.72 0.35
C LEU A 48 7.28 -11.52 -0.87
N ALA A 49 6.79 -12.61 -1.47
CA ALA A 49 5.82 -12.53 -2.57
C ALA A 49 4.52 -11.87 -2.12
N THR A 50 3.98 -12.23 -0.96
CA THR A 50 2.79 -11.60 -0.40
C THR A 50 3.02 -10.10 -0.20
N VAL A 51 4.12 -9.71 0.46
CA VAL A 51 4.46 -8.30 0.70
C VAL A 51 4.63 -7.51 -0.61
N LEU A 52 5.25 -8.11 -1.62
CA LEU A 52 5.42 -7.51 -2.94
C LEU A 52 4.08 -7.27 -3.63
N LYS A 53 3.26 -8.32 -3.74
CA LYS A 53 2.00 -8.26 -4.51
C LYS A 53 0.94 -7.43 -3.82
N THR A 54 0.82 -7.50 -2.49
CA THR A 54 -0.10 -6.60 -1.77
C THR A 54 0.35 -5.15 -1.87
N ARG A 55 1.66 -4.87 -1.89
CA ARG A 55 2.15 -3.51 -2.11
C ARG A 55 1.83 -3.00 -3.51
N GLN A 56 1.96 -3.82 -4.55
CA GLN A 56 1.58 -3.45 -5.91
C GLN A 56 0.08 -3.20 -6.04
N ASP A 57 -0.75 -4.04 -5.42
CA ASP A 57 -2.22 -3.98 -5.50
C ASP A 57 -2.82 -2.84 -4.67
N LEU A 58 -2.26 -2.54 -3.49
CA LEU A 58 -2.87 -1.64 -2.51
C LEU A 58 -2.15 -0.30 -2.33
N GLY A 59 -0.96 -0.11 -2.89
CA GLY A 59 -0.23 1.15 -2.71
C GLY A 59 0.49 1.29 -1.36
N TYR A 60 0.33 0.37 -0.40
CA TYR A 60 1.00 0.37 0.90
C TYR A 60 1.31 -1.04 1.38
N PHE A 61 2.11 -1.15 2.46
CA PHE A 61 2.48 -2.43 3.05
C PHE A 61 1.47 -2.87 4.10
N THR A 62 0.71 -3.91 3.80
CA THR A 62 -0.18 -4.58 4.75
C THR A 62 0.57 -5.57 5.62
N MET A 63 -0.02 -5.92 6.76
CA MET A 63 0.38 -7.11 7.48
C MET A 63 0.01 -8.34 6.65
N PRO A 64 0.85 -9.38 6.60
CA PRO A 64 0.57 -10.59 5.83
C PRO A 64 -0.75 -11.28 6.19
N ALA A 65 -1.19 -11.13 7.45
CA ALA A 65 -2.45 -11.68 7.95
C ALA A 65 -3.70 -10.92 7.44
N GLU A 66 -3.54 -9.72 6.87
CA GLU A 66 -4.64 -8.95 6.28
C GLU A 66 -4.93 -9.38 4.83
N ALA A 67 -3.99 -10.09 4.18
CA ALA A 67 -4.22 -10.66 2.86
C ALA A 67 -5.24 -11.80 2.94
N HIS A 68 -6.15 -11.88 1.96
CA HIS A 68 -7.14 -12.94 1.92
C HIS A 68 -6.44 -14.32 1.75
N PRO A 69 -6.89 -15.39 2.43
CA PRO A 69 -6.26 -16.72 2.33
C PRO A 69 -6.14 -17.25 0.89
N ASP A 70 -7.16 -17.04 0.05
CA ASP A 70 -7.11 -17.42 -1.38
C ASP A 70 -5.96 -16.74 -2.14
N THR A 71 -5.60 -15.51 -1.78
CA THR A 71 -4.45 -14.80 -2.35
C THR A 71 -3.14 -15.47 -1.94
N ILE A 72 -3.01 -15.84 -0.67
CA ILE A 72 -1.82 -16.53 -0.15
C ILE A 72 -1.69 -17.92 -0.80
N ALA A 73 -2.79 -18.65 -0.96
CA ALA A 73 -2.84 -19.96 -1.61
C ALA A 73 -2.47 -19.90 -3.11
N HIS A 74 -2.92 -18.86 -3.81
CA HIS A 74 -2.53 -18.61 -5.21
C HIS A 74 -1.02 -18.41 -5.33
N LEU A 75 -0.44 -17.52 -4.51
CA LEU A 75 1.00 -17.26 -4.51
C LEU A 75 1.81 -18.50 -4.12
N ALA A 76 1.35 -19.29 -3.15
CA ALA A 76 1.99 -20.53 -2.76
C ALA A 76 2.05 -21.51 -3.95
N THR A 77 0.95 -21.60 -4.71
CA THR A 77 0.88 -22.42 -5.94
C THR A 77 1.85 -21.91 -7.00
N ARG A 78 1.93 -20.59 -7.23
CA ARG A 78 2.87 -19.99 -8.21
C ARG A 78 4.34 -20.17 -7.82
N LEU A 79 4.62 -20.35 -6.53
CA LEU A 79 5.96 -20.59 -6.01
C LEU A 79 6.28 -22.08 -5.83
N GLU A 80 5.33 -22.97 -6.10
CA GLU A 80 5.44 -24.42 -5.88
C GLU A 80 5.79 -24.77 -4.42
N VAL A 81 5.18 -24.06 -3.47
CA VAL A 81 5.34 -24.28 -2.03
C VAL A 81 4.01 -24.57 -1.36
N PRO A 82 3.98 -25.33 -0.25
CA PRO A 82 2.75 -25.52 0.50
C PRO A 82 2.29 -24.20 1.14
N PRO A 83 0.97 -23.88 1.11
CA PRO A 83 0.47 -22.74 1.87
C PRO A 83 0.64 -23.01 3.38
N PRO A 84 1.16 -22.05 4.15
CA PRO A 84 1.41 -22.25 5.57
C PRO A 84 0.10 -22.24 6.36
N CYS A 85 -0.06 -23.16 7.32
CA CYS A 85 -1.15 -23.09 8.31
C CYS A 85 -1.04 -21.83 9.18
N ALA A 86 0.19 -21.39 9.46
CA ALA A 86 0.52 -20.14 10.12
C ALA A 86 1.90 -19.66 9.66
N TRP A 87 2.11 -18.35 9.62
CA TRP A 87 3.42 -17.78 9.27
C TRP A 87 4.45 -18.09 10.37
N PRO A 88 5.62 -18.65 10.02
CA PRO A 88 6.71 -18.85 10.98
C PRO A 88 7.17 -17.55 11.65
N GLU A 89 7.62 -17.63 12.91
CA GLU A 89 8.01 -16.45 13.70
C GLU A 89 9.16 -15.66 13.07
N ASP A 90 10.15 -16.37 12.54
CA ASP A 90 11.35 -15.79 11.93
C ASP A 90 11.00 -14.93 10.70
N VAL A 91 10.04 -15.37 9.88
CA VAL A 91 9.60 -14.62 8.69
C VAL A 91 8.60 -13.50 9.00
N ARG A 92 7.77 -13.65 10.05
CA ARG A 92 6.80 -12.62 10.47
C ARG A 92 7.39 -11.59 11.43
N SER A 93 8.62 -11.80 11.92
CA SER A 93 9.29 -10.87 12.82
C SER A 93 9.38 -9.47 12.21
N ARG A 94 9.29 -8.44 13.05
CA ARG A 94 9.37 -7.03 12.63
C ARG A 94 10.63 -6.73 11.81
N LYS A 95 11.75 -7.36 12.17
CA LYS A 95 13.03 -7.22 11.46
C LYS A 95 12.97 -7.81 10.04
N SER A 96 12.40 -9.01 9.90
CA SER A 96 12.24 -9.65 8.59
C SER A 96 11.27 -8.88 7.69
N LEU A 97 10.12 -8.46 8.23
CA LEU A 97 9.16 -7.63 7.50
C LEU A 97 9.77 -6.30 7.05
N HIS A 98 10.50 -5.60 7.92
CA HIS A 98 11.19 -4.37 7.55
C HIS A 98 12.20 -4.59 6.42
N ARG A 99 12.97 -5.68 6.47
CA ARG A 99 13.90 -6.05 5.40
C ARG A 99 13.17 -6.31 4.07
N TYR A 100 12.06 -7.04 4.10
CA TYR A 100 11.26 -7.31 2.90
C TYR A 100 10.64 -6.03 2.33
N GLN A 101 10.07 -5.17 3.17
CA GLN A 101 9.55 -3.87 2.75
C GLN A 101 10.63 -3.01 2.10
N ALA A 102 11.84 -2.93 2.69
CA ALA A 102 12.95 -2.21 2.10
C ALA A 102 13.38 -2.79 0.74
N ALA A 103 13.47 -4.12 0.62
CA ALA A 103 13.78 -4.78 -0.64
C ALA A 103 12.71 -4.53 -1.72
N VAL A 104 11.43 -4.58 -1.35
CA VAL A 104 10.30 -4.28 -2.25
C VAL A 104 10.32 -2.81 -2.69
N ARG A 105 10.58 -1.87 -1.77
CA ARG A 105 10.72 -0.45 -2.12
C ARG A 105 11.80 -0.23 -3.17
N ALA A 106 12.97 -0.83 -2.96
CA ALA A 106 14.08 -0.76 -3.90
C ALA A 106 13.73 -1.40 -5.26
N HIS A 107 13.07 -2.55 -5.25
CA HIS A 107 12.68 -3.26 -6.47
C HIS A 107 11.64 -2.49 -7.30
N LEU A 108 10.62 -1.92 -6.64
CA LEU A 108 9.56 -1.15 -7.29
C LEU A 108 9.93 0.33 -7.52
N SER A 109 11.11 0.77 -7.07
CA SER A 109 11.52 2.18 -7.06
C SER A 109 10.52 3.12 -6.36
N VAL A 110 9.85 2.63 -5.31
CA VAL A 110 8.86 3.40 -4.55
C VAL A 110 9.47 4.02 -3.29
N ARG A 111 8.94 5.17 -2.87
CA ARG A 111 9.40 5.93 -1.70
C ARG A 111 8.37 5.95 -0.58
N PRO A 112 8.77 5.94 0.70
CA PRO A 112 7.82 6.06 1.81
C PRO A 112 7.23 7.48 1.87
N TYR A 113 5.97 7.59 2.28
CA TYR A 113 5.28 8.88 2.46
C TYR A 113 6.00 9.78 3.48
N ASP A 114 6.51 9.21 4.57
CA ASP A 114 7.07 9.96 5.70
C ASP A 114 8.30 10.79 5.30
N GLU A 115 9.07 10.36 4.31
CA GLU A 115 10.21 11.12 3.76
C GLU A 115 9.78 12.41 3.03
N ILE A 116 8.54 12.45 2.54
CA ILE A 116 7.96 13.59 1.84
C ILE A 116 7.28 14.53 2.83
N ALA A 117 6.55 13.97 3.80
CA ALA A 117 5.93 14.74 4.87
C ALA A 117 6.95 15.47 5.77
N ALA A 118 8.15 14.89 5.94
CA ALA A 118 9.24 15.48 6.73
C ALA A 118 9.99 16.64 6.04
N ARG A 119 9.73 16.92 4.76
CA ARG A 119 10.41 18.04 4.07
C ARG A 119 9.84 19.39 4.57
N PRO A 120 10.69 20.27 5.13
CA PRO A 120 10.27 21.63 5.49
C PRO A 120 9.98 22.38 4.19
N GLY A 121 8.72 22.47 3.82
CA GLY A 121 8.29 22.97 2.50
C GLY A 121 7.23 22.13 1.80
N GLY A 122 6.89 20.94 2.31
CA GLY A 122 5.70 20.17 1.87
C GLY A 122 4.36 20.83 2.24
N GLY A 123 4.42 22.09 2.69
CA GLY A 123 3.27 22.90 3.05
C GLY A 123 2.43 23.18 1.82
N HIS A 124 1.20 22.68 1.87
CA HIS A 124 -0.01 23.31 1.36
C HIS A 124 0.17 23.85 -0.06
N GLY A 125 -0.28 23.08 -1.05
CA GLY A 125 -0.52 23.58 -2.40
C GLY A 125 -1.28 24.89 -2.34
N LYS A 126 -0.54 26.00 -2.37
CA LYS A 126 -1.04 27.36 -2.51
C LYS A 126 -1.60 27.45 -3.92
N GLY A 127 -2.87 27.13 -4.05
CA GLY A 127 -3.54 27.23 -5.33
C GLY A 127 -4.77 26.36 -5.44
N SER A 128 -5.76 26.54 -4.56
CA SER A 128 -7.12 26.22 -4.97
C SER A 128 -7.98 27.47 -4.92
N ARG A 129 -8.41 27.89 -6.11
CA ARG A 129 -9.44 28.91 -6.32
C ARG A 129 -10.75 28.34 -5.78
N GLY A 130 -11.26 28.91 -4.70
CA GLY A 130 -12.70 29.15 -4.47
C GLY A 130 -13.71 28.00 -4.49
N THR A 131 -13.32 26.72 -4.56
CA THR A 131 -14.29 25.61 -4.55
C THR A 131 -14.01 24.66 -3.38
N MET A 132 -14.96 24.54 -2.45
CA MET A 132 -14.96 23.50 -1.41
C MET A 132 -15.19 22.14 -2.08
N SER A 133 -14.14 21.51 -2.58
CA SER A 133 -14.20 20.11 -3.03
C SER A 133 -14.62 19.20 -1.87
N ASP A 134 -15.38 18.15 -2.17
CA ASP A 134 -15.80 17.16 -1.18
C ASP A 134 -14.56 16.46 -0.60
N PRO A 135 -14.54 16.14 0.71
CA PRO A 135 -13.42 15.43 1.32
C PRO A 135 -13.04 14.12 0.63
N ALA A 136 -14.03 13.36 0.12
CA ALA A 136 -13.75 12.13 -0.59
C ALA A 136 -13.02 12.38 -1.89
N ASP A 137 -13.40 13.43 -2.65
CA ASP A 137 -12.70 13.81 -3.89
C ASP A 137 -11.26 14.23 -3.62
N LEU A 138 -11.01 14.95 -2.51
CA LEU A 138 -9.66 15.34 -2.10
C LEU A 138 -8.82 14.13 -1.70
N ILE A 139 -9.40 13.14 -1.01
CA ILE A 139 -8.72 11.88 -0.70
C ILE A 139 -8.43 11.09 -1.98
N ASN A 140 -9.39 10.97 -2.89
CA ASN A 140 -9.22 10.25 -4.16
C ASN A 140 -8.10 10.84 -5.00
N ARG A 141 -8.07 12.19 -5.12
CA ARG A 141 -6.96 12.91 -5.77
C ARG A 141 -5.62 12.68 -5.07
N ALA A 142 -5.58 12.67 -3.75
CA ALA A 142 -4.35 12.42 -3.01
C ALA A 142 -3.81 11.01 -3.28
N VAL A 143 -4.68 9.99 -3.31
CA VAL A 143 -4.30 8.62 -3.66
C VAL A 143 -3.71 8.57 -5.07
N GLU A 144 -4.40 9.12 -6.07
CA GLU A 144 -3.94 9.15 -7.47
C GLU A 144 -2.57 9.83 -7.63
N VAL A 145 -2.35 10.96 -6.94
CA VAL A 145 -1.08 11.68 -6.97
C VAL A 145 0.05 10.86 -6.36
N LEU A 146 -0.20 10.20 -5.22
CA LEU A 146 0.80 9.38 -4.54
C LEU A 146 1.16 8.13 -5.36
N GLU A 147 0.18 7.46 -5.96
CA GLU A 147 0.38 6.33 -6.85
C GLU A 147 1.20 6.72 -8.08
N THR A 148 0.81 7.81 -8.76
CA THR A 148 1.52 8.33 -9.94
C THR A 148 2.97 8.69 -9.62
N ALA A 149 3.22 9.24 -8.42
CA ALA A 149 4.56 9.60 -7.97
C ALA A 149 5.36 8.44 -7.36
N SER A 150 4.83 7.21 -7.39
CA SER A 150 5.45 6.01 -6.82
C SER A 150 5.77 6.17 -5.33
N ILE A 151 4.82 6.70 -4.57
CA ILE A 151 4.93 6.92 -3.13
C ILE A 151 4.02 5.92 -2.41
N ASP A 152 4.47 5.37 -1.28
CA ASP A 152 3.64 4.56 -0.40
C ASP A 152 2.44 5.38 0.10
N LEU A 153 1.24 4.81 0.07
CA LEU A 153 0.09 5.44 0.70
C LEU A 153 0.27 5.45 2.23
N PRO A 154 0.08 6.60 2.90
CA PRO A 154 0.00 6.63 4.34
C PRO A 154 -1.34 6.04 4.79
N ALA A 155 -1.46 5.71 6.08
CA ALA A 155 -2.73 5.26 6.65
C ALA A 155 -3.87 6.24 6.30
N PHE A 156 -5.07 5.72 6.00
CA PHE A 156 -6.25 6.52 5.65
C PHE A 156 -6.51 7.69 6.61
N SER A 157 -6.33 7.46 7.92
CA SER A 157 -6.49 8.50 8.94
C SER A 157 -5.54 9.69 8.77
N THR A 158 -4.36 9.48 8.18
CA THR A 158 -3.41 10.55 7.83
C THR A 158 -3.96 11.42 6.70
N LEU A 159 -4.51 10.80 5.66
CA LEU A 159 -5.15 11.54 4.55
C LEU A 159 -6.41 12.28 5.02
N ASP A 160 -7.28 11.63 5.81
CA ASP A 160 -8.48 12.28 6.36
C ASP A 160 -8.12 13.48 7.24
N ARG A 161 -7.06 13.38 8.06
CA ARG A 161 -6.57 14.52 8.86
C ARG A 161 -6.06 15.67 7.99
N LEU A 162 -5.27 15.38 6.95
CA LEU A 162 -4.72 16.38 6.04
C LEU A 162 -5.84 17.11 5.26
N VAL A 163 -6.84 16.36 4.79
CA VAL A 163 -7.98 16.95 4.08
C VAL A 163 -8.81 17.83 5.01
N ASN A 164 -9.05 17.39 6.24
CA ASN A 164 -9.78 18.18 7.22
C ASN A 164 -9.02 19.45 7.64
N SER A 165 -7.68 19.42 7.73
CA SER A 165 -6.89 20.63 8.05
C SER A 165 -6.95 21.66 6.93
N VAL A 166 -6.80 21.24 5.67
CA VAL A 166 -6.92 22.14 4.51
C VAL A 166 -8.31 22.78 4.43
N ARG A 167 -9.37 22.02 4.70
CA ARG A 167 -10.74 22.56 4.71
C ARG A 167 -10.96 23.58 5.83
N ALA A 168 -10.40 23.34 7.02
CA ALA A 168 -10.47 24.30 8.11
C ALA A 168 -9.77 25.62 7.77
N GLU A 169 -8.60 25.55 7.11
CA GLU A 169 -7.86 26.73 6.66
C GLU A 169 -8.64 27.52 5.59
N VAL A 170 -9.21 26.83 4.60
CA VAL A 170 -10.05 27.47 3.56
C VAL A 170 -11.30 28.11 4.17
N HIS A 171 -11.96 27.43 5.11
CA HIS A 171 -13.13 27.97 5.80
C HIS A 171 -12.78 29.22 6.61
N ALA A 172 -11.67 29.20 7.36
CA ALA A 172 -11.18 30.36 8.10
C ALA A 172 -10.81 31.52 7.17
N ARG A 173 -10.32 31.26 5.95
CA ARG A 173 -9.97 32.31 4.98
C ARG A 173 -11.17 32.91 4.25
N ILE A 174 -12.24 32.14 4.05
CA ILE A 174 -13.46 32.60 3.35
C ILE A 174 -14.42 33.30 4.33
N TYR A 175 -14.47 32.85 5.59
CA TYR A 175 -15.49 33.27 6.56
C TYR A 175 -14.94 33.86 7.87
N GLY A 176 -13.62 33.87 8.07
CA GLY A 176 -12.95 34.51 9.22
C GLY A 176 -12.39 35.87 8.85
#